data_AF-A0A496R3A9-F1
#
_entry.id   AF-A0A496R3A9-F1
#
_cell.length_a   1.000
_cell.length_b   1.000
_cell.length_c   1.000
_cell.angle_alpha   90.00
_cell.angle_beta   90.00
_cell.angle_gamma   90.00
#
_symmetry.space_group_name_H-M   'P 1'
#
loop_
_entity.id
_entity.type
_entity.pdbx_description
1 polymer ?
#
loop_
_entity_poly.entity_id
_entity_poly.type
_entity_poly.pdbx_seq_one_letter_code
_entity_poly.pdbx_strand_id
1 'polypeptide(L)'
;MSELAEIITGEFTDAVEVKNPESLKRGIFLLLSSTLQKEEHKMQHDGLKESIAALNSNVQLIATRMEEGFKRVDERFEASDKRFESIQQQMNRRFDAVDKKFNRETTLMTIGFLAITTLITVYRFLG
;
A
#
# COMPACT_ATOMS: atom_id res chain seq x y z
N MET A 1 39.34 14.62 18.37
CA MET A 1 39.40 15.03 19.79
C MET A 1 40.81 15.34 20.28
N SER A 2 41.90 14.95 19.60
CA SER A 2 43.26 15.26 20.08
C SER A 2 43.76 16.66 19.71
N GLU A 3 43.56 17.15 18.48
CA GLU A 3 44.14 18.43 18.04
C GLU A 3 43.68 19.66 18.87
N LEU A 4 42.38 19.85 19.07
CA LEU A 4 41.88 20.99 19.85
C LEU A 4 42.29 20.93 21.33
N ALA A 5 42.33 19.73 21.91
CA ALA A 5 42.77 19.56 23.28
C ALA A 5 44.26 19.88 23.43
N GLU A 6 45.07 19.49 22.44
CA GLU A 6 46.52 19.74 22.40
C GLU A 6 46.82 21.24 22.24
N ILE A 7 46.10 21.94 21.36
CA ILE A 7 46.20 23.40 21.16
C ILE A 7 45.79 24.15 22.44
N ILE A 8 44.66 23.79 23.05
CA ILE A 8 44.19 24.41 24.29
C ILE A 8 45.20 24.18 25.43
N THR A 9 45.75 22.97 25.53
CA THR A 9 46.77 22.65 26.54
C THR A 9 48.03 23.50 26.32
N GLY A 10 48.49 23.67 25.08
CA GLY A 10 49.62 24.54 24.75
C GLY A 10 49.39 26.00 25.14
N GLU A 11 48.22 26.57 24.84
CA GLU A 11 47.87 27.94 25.23
C GLU A 11 47.82 28.13 26.76
N PHE A 12 47.37 27.12 27.50
CA PHE A 12 47.40 27.16 28.97
C PHE A 12 48.81 26.99 29.54
N THR A 13 49.65 26.15 28.94
CA THR A 13 51.07 26.01 29.31
C THR A 13 51.80 27.34 29.13
N ASP A 14 51.66 28.00 27.98
CA ASP A 14 52.27 29.31 27.72
C ASP A 14 51.75 30.40 28.65
N ALA A 15 50.47 30.35 29.00
CA ALA A 15 49.87 31.28 29.95
C ALA A 15 50.46 31.17 31.37
N VAL A 16 50.81 29.96 31.80
CA VAL A 16 51.28 29.67 33.16
C VAL A 16 52.82 29.73 33.25
N GLU A 17 53.53 29.14 32.30
CA GLU A 17 55.00 29.07 32.31
C GLU A 17 55.65 30.38 31.85
N VAL A 18 55.14 30.97 30.76
CA VAL A 18 55.66 32.23 30.19
C VAL A 18 54.93 33.45 30.79
N LYS A 19 53.94 33.23 31.67
CA LYS A 19 53.09 34.25 32.29
C LYS A 19 52.41 35.17 31.27
N ASN A 20 51.99 34.60 30.13
CA ASN A 20 51.37 35.35 29.05
C ASN A 20 49.84 35.46 29.23
N PRO A 21 49.29 36.65 29.58
CA PRO A 21 47.86 36.81 29.77
C PRO A 21 47.03 36.67 28.48
N GLU A 22 47.63 36.85 27.30
CA GLU A 22 46.93 36.67 26.02
C GLU A 22 46.72 35.20 25.68
N SER A 23 47.68 34.32 26.03
CA SER A 23 47.50 32.87 25.87
C SER A 23 46.38 32.34 26.77
N LEU A 24 46.23 32.91 27.98
CA LEU A 24 45.11 32.57 28.87
C LEU A 24 43.74 32.91 28.23
N LYS A 25 43.63 34.10 27.64
CA LYS A 25 42.39 34.53 26.96
C LYS A 25 42.07 33.64 25.76
N ARG A 26 43.07 33.29 24.95
CA ARG A 26 42.90 32.38 23.80
C ARG A 26 42.47 30.98 24.24
N GLY A 27 43.11 30.40 25.25
CA GLY A 27 42.74 29.10 25.80
C GLY A 27 41.30 29.06 26.33
N ILE A 28 40.89 30.09 27.09
CA ILE A 28 39.51 30.23 27.59
C ILE A 28 38.52 30.39 26.43
N PHE A 29 38.83 31.22 25.43
CA PHE A 29 37.97 31.41 24.26
C PHE A 29 37.79 30.12 23.46
N LEU A 30 38.86 29.36 23.23
CA LEU A 30 38.82 28.06 22.54
C LEU A 30 38.01 27.00 23.31
N LEU A 31 38.11 26.99 24.65
CA LEU A 31 37.27 26.12 25.48
C LEU A 31 35.78 26.51 25.40
N LEU A 32 35.45 27.80 25.51
CA LEU A 32 34.07 28.25 25.42
C LEU A 32 33.48 27.94 24.04
N SER A 33 34.19 28.28 22.98
CA SER A 33 33.74 28.05 21.59
C SER A 33 33.58 26.56 21.28
N SER A 34 34.52 25.70 21.69
CA SER A 34 34.39 24.24 21.50
C SER A 34 33.29 23.60 22.34
N THR A 35 32.99 24.15 23.53
CA THR A 35 31.89 23.68 24.37
C THR A 35 30.53 24.08 23.79
N LEU A 36 30.40 25.33 23.33
CA LEU A 36 29.19 25.82 22.67
C LEU A 36 28.88 25.02 21.40
N GLN A 37 29.90 24.74 20.58
CA GLN A 37 29.74 23.95 19.36
C GLN A 37 29.30 22.51 19.64
N LYS A 38 29.80 21.89 20.73
CA LYS A 38 29.34 20.56 21.17
C LYS A 38 27.88 20.55 21.61
N GLU A 39 27.45 21.57 22.35
CA GLU A 39 26.04 21.69 22.77
C GLU A 39 25.12 21.89 21.57
N GLU A 40 25.52 22.70 20.59
CA GLU A 40 24.74 22.92 19.36
C GLU A 40 24.60 21.63 18.53
N HIS A 41 25.70 20.89 18.32
CA HIS A 41 25.65 19.60 17.65
C HIS A 41 24.82 18.56 18.41
N LYS A 42 24.84 18.58 19.75
CA LYS A 42 24.04 17.68 20.58
C LYS A 42 22.55 18.01 20.48
N MET A 43 22.17 19.29 20.54
CA MET A 43 20.79 19.73 20.31
C MET A 43 20.30 19.32 18.92
N GLN A 44 21.13 19.46 17.89
CA GLN A 44 20.78 19.03 16.53
C GLN A 44 20.58 17.51 16.46
N HIS A 45 21.44 16.73 17.12
CA HIS A 45 21.33 15.28 17.15
C HIS A 45 20.09 14.79 17.94
N ASP A 46 19.73 15.48 19.02
CA ASP A 46 18.52 15.16 19.79
C ASP A 46 17.24 15.51 19.01
N GLY A 47 17.21 16.65 18.31
CA GLY A 47 16.11 17.00 17.40
C GLY A 47 15.96 15.99 16.23
N LEU A 48 17.09 15.47 15.71
CA LEU A 48 17.06 14.41 14.71
C LEU A 48 16.44 13.12 15.25
N LYS A 49 16.79 12.71 16.48
CA LYS A 49 16.19 11.52 17.12
C LYS A 49 14.70 11.67 17.31
N GLU A 50 14.25 12.85 17.73
CA GLU A 50 12.82 13.13 17.90
C GLU A 50 12.08 13.05 16.56
N SER A 51 12.65 13.61 15.49
CA SER A 51 12.11 13.50 14.13
C SER A 51 12.05 12.05 13.65
N ILE A 52 13.08 11.24 13.92
CA ILE A 52 13.10 9.81 13.59
C ILE A 52 12.02 9.04 14.37
N ALA A 53 11.84 9.34 15.67
CA ALA A 53 10.81 8.71 16.49
C ALA A 53 9.40 9.04 15.97
N ALA A 54 9.16 10.30 15.61
CA ALA A 54 7.92 10.74 14.99
C ALA A 54 7.69 10.06 13.63
N LEU A 55 8.72 9.95 12.79
CA LEU A 55 8.68 9.22 11.52
C LEU A 55 8.30 7.75 11.72
N ASN A 56 8.94 7.07 12.67
CA ASN A 56 8.65 5.66 12.95
C ASN A 56 7.18 5.46 13.38
N SER A 57 6.67 6.36 14.23
CA SER A 57 5.25 6.36 14.62
C SER A 57 4.32 6.56 13.41
N ASN A 58 4.63 7.52 12.54
CA ASN A 58 3.85 7.77 11.32
C ASN A 58 3.87 6.58 10.36
N VAL A 59 5.01 5.92 10.20
CA VAL A 59 5.15 4.72 9.37
C VAL A 59 4.32 3.57 9.94
N GLN A 60 4.34 3.36 11.26
CA GLN A 60 3.48 2.37 11.91
C GLN A 60 2.00 2.67 11.71
N LEU A 61 1.58 3.93 11.87
CA LEU A 61 0.20 4.34 11.62
C LEU A 61 -0.24 4.07 10.16
N ILE A 62 0.64 4.35 9.19
CA ILE A 62 0.37 4.07 7.78
C ILE A 62 0.24 2.57 7.55
N ALA A 63 1.13 1.76 8.12
CA ALA A 63 1.08 0.30 8.00
C ALA A 63 -0.24 -0.26 8.54
N THR A 64 -0.69 0.18 9.72
CA THR A 64 -1.98 -0.23 10.30
C THR A 64 -3.15 0.17 9.42
N ARG A 65 -3.20 1.43 8.95
CA ARG A 65 -4.27 1.91 8.05
C ARG A 65 -4.29 1.17 6.72
N MET A 66 -3.11 0.78 6.22
CA MET A 66 -2.97 0.00 5.00
C MET A 66 -3.51 -1.42 5.18
N GLU A 67 -3.19 -2.08 6.31
CA GLU A 67 -3.74 -3.40 6.64
C GLU A 67 -5.27 -3.37 6.76
N GLU A 68 -5.83 -2.38 7.47
CA GLU A 68 -7.29 -2.18 7.52
C GLU A 68 -7.89 -1.90 6.14
N GLY A 69 -7.18 -1.13 5.31
CA GLY A 69 -7.55 -0.85 3.94
C GLY A 69 -7.65 -2.12 3.09
N PHE A 70 -6.65 -3.00 3.19
CA PHE A 70 -6.65 -4.28 2.49
C PHE A 70 -7.76 -5.22 2.97
N LYS A 71 -8.00 -5.33 4.29
CA LYS A 71 -9.12 -6.14 4.81
C LYS A 71 -10.47 -5.70 4.24
N ARG A 72 -10.72 -4.39 4.18
CA ARG A 72 -11.95 -3.85 3.56
C ARG A 72 -12.02 -4.12 2.05
N VAL A 73 -10.88 -4.16 1.36
CA VAL A 73 -10.83 -4.51 -0.06
C VAL A 73 -11.18 -5.98 -0.25
N ASP A 74 -10.59 -6.87 0.55
CA ASP A 74 -10.87 -8.32 0.52
C ASP A 74 -12.36 -8.60 0.75
N GLU A 75 -12.97 -8.00 1.78
CA GLU A 75 -14.41 -8.11 2.06
C GLU A 75 -15.29 -7.67 0.88
N ARG A 76 -14.89 -6.60 0.17
CA ARG A 76 -15.61 -6.12 -1.01
C ARG A 76 -15.45 -7.05 -2.20
N PHE A 77 -14.29 -7.67 -2.37
CA PHE A 77 -14.07 -8.68 -3.41
C PHE A 77 -14.90 -9.93 -3.14
N GLU A 78 -14.91 -10.45 -1.91
CA GLU A 78 -15.77 -11.58 -1.55
C GLU A 78 -17.26 -11.29 -1.76
N ALA A 79 -17.71 -10.08 -1.41
CA ALA A 79 -19.09 -9.67 -1.67
C ALA A 79 -19.39 -9.55 -3.17
N SER A 80 -18.41 -9.13 -3.97
CA SER A 80 -18.50 -9.09 -5.43
C SER A 80 -18.62 -10.51 -6.01
N ASP A 81 -17.76 -11.43 -5.58
CA ASP A 81 -17.75 -12.82 -6.03
C ASP A 81 -19.10 -13.51 -5.74
N LYS A 82 -19.64 -13.35 -4.53
CA LYS A 82 -20.99 -13.85 -4.18
C LYS A 82 -22.08 -13.29 -5.09
N ARG A 83 -22.01 -12.01 -5.45
CA ARG A 83 -22.97 -11.39 -6.39
C ARG A 83 -22.81 -11.96 -7.80
N PHE A 84 -21.58 -12.14 -8.27
CA PHE A 84 -21.30 -12.75 -9.57
C PHE A 84 -21.78 -14.19 -9.64
N GLU A 85 -21.54 -15.01 -8.61
CA GLU A 85 -22.08 -16.37 -8.53
C GLU A 85 -23.61 -16.39 -8.59
N SER A 86 -24.27 -15.51 -7.84
CA SER A 86 -25.74 -15.38 -7.86
C SER A 86 -26.26 -15.01 -9.25
N ILE A 87 -25.60 -14.06 -9.93
CA ILE A 87 -25.95 -13.66 -11.30
C ILE A 87 -25.75 -14.83 -12.26
N GLN A 88 -24.63 -15.56 -12.17
CA GLN A 88 -24.38 -16.74 -13.00
C GLN A 88 -25.44 -17.82 -12.80
N GLN A 89 -25.82 -18.12 -11.55
CA GLN A 89 -26.89 -19.07 -11.26
C GLN A 89 -28.24 -18.63 -11.82
N GLN A 90 -28.58 -17.35 -11.69
CA GLN A 90 -29.81 -16.80 -12.26
C GLN A 90 -29.80 -16.88 -13.80
N MET A 91 -28.66 -16.59 -14.41
CA MET A 91 -28.46 -16.66 -15.85
C MET A 91 -28.62 -18.10 -16.35
N ASN A 92 -27.97 -19.08 -15.70
CA ASN A 92 -28.12 -20.51 -16.04
C ASN A 92 -29.58 -20.95 -15.97
N ARG A 93 -30.30 -20.60 -14.90
CA ARG A 93 -31.75 -20.92 -14.78
C ARG A 93 -32.60 -20.30 -15.89
N ARG A 94 -32.26 -19.08 -16.31
CA ARG A 94 -32.96 -18.41 -17.41
C ARG A 94 -32.67 -19.08 -18.75
N PHE A 95 -31.42 -19.47 -19.01
CA PHE A 95 -31.06 -20.24 -20.19
C PHE A 95 -31.76 -21.59 -20.22
N ASP A 96 -31.74 -22.37 -19.14
CA ASP A 96 -32.46 -23.65 -19.05
C ASP A 96 -33.96 -23.51 -19.34
N ALA A 97 -34.58 -22.41 -18.87
CA ALA A 97 -35.98 -22.13 -19.12
C ALA A 97 -36.25 -21.77 -20.60
N VAL A 98 -35.32 -21.05 -21.24
CA VAL A 98 -35.38 -20.74 -22.68
C VAL A 98 -35.20 -22.01 -23.50
N ASP A 99 -34.20 -22.84 -23.19
CA ASP A 99 -33.94 -24.10 -23.89
C ASP A 99 -35.15 -25.03 -23.84
N LYS A 100 -35.79 -25.16 -22.67
CA LYS A 100 -37.04 -25.95 -22.54
C LYS A 100 -38.17 -25.43 -23.42
N LYS A 101 -38.36 -24.10 -23.47
CA LYS A 101 -39.37 -23.49 -24.34
C LYS A 101 -39.04 -23.73 -25.80
N PHE A 102 -37.80 -23.47 -26.21
CA PHE A 102 -37.35 -23.67 -27.58
C PHE A 102 -37.48 -25.13 -28.04
N ASN A 103 -37.10 -26.09 -27.20
CA ASN A 103 -37.27 -27.52 -27.49
C ASN A 103 -38.74 -27.91 -27.67
N ARG A 104 -39.65 -27.33 -26.87
CA ARG A 104 -41.08 -27.56 -27.03
C ARG A 104 -41.61 -26.98 -28.33
N GLU A 105 -41.27 -25.72 -28.65
CA GLU A 105 -41.72 -25.07 -29.89
C GLU A 105 -41.19 -25.79 -31.14
N THR A 106 -39.91 -26.20 -31.13
CA THR A 106 -39.30 -26.96 -32.24
C THR A 106 -39.89 -28.36 -32.41
N THR A 107 -40.22 -29.05 -31.31
CA THR A 107 -40.91 -30.34 -31.36
C THR A 107 -42.29 -30.21 -32.02
N LEU A 108 -43.07 -29.19 -31.63
CA LEU A 108 -44.39 -28.93 -32.23
C LEU A 108 -44.28 -28.63 -33.74
N MET A 109 -43.32 -27.79 -34.12
CA MET A 109 -43.05 -27.49 -35.53
C MET A 109 -42.66 -28.76 -36.31
N THR A 110 -41.82 -29.61 -35.74
CA THR A 110 -41.37 -30.87 -36.36
C THR A 110 -42.54 -31.82 -36.59
N ILE A 111 -43.41 -32.00 -35.59
CA ILE A 111 -44.62 -32.83 -35.71
C ILE A 111 -45.56 -32.26 -36.78
N GLY A 112 -45.80 -30.94 -36.77
CA GLY A 112 -46.65 -30.28 -37.77
C GLY A 112 -46.13 -30.46 -39.19
N PHE A 113 -44.82 -30.29 -39.41
CA PHE A 113 -44.19 -30.50 -40.71
C PHE A 113 -44.30 -31.96 -41.19
N LEU A 114 -44.10 -32.93 -40.29
CA LEU A 114 -44.27 -34.35 -40.60
C LEU A 114 -45.71 -34.67 -41.02
N ALA A 115 -46.70 -34.14 -40.32
CA ALA A 115 -48.11 -34.35 -40.64
C ALA A 115 -48.46 -33.78 -42.02
N ILE A 116 -48.05 -32.54 -42.32
CA ILE A 116 -48.28 -31.90 -43.63
C ILE A 116 -47.60 -32.69 -44.75
N THR A 117 -46.33 -33.06 -44.57
CA THR A 117 -45.56 -33.83 -45.56
C THR A 117 -46.22 -35.18 -45.86
N THR A 118 -46.73 -35.85 -44.82
CA THR A 118 -47.45 -37.12 -44.96
C THR A 118 -48.75 -36.94 -45.73
N LEU A 119 -49.55 -35.91 -45.41
CA LEU A 119 -50.79 -35.59 -46.12
C LEU A 119 -50.55 -35.31 -47.61
N ILE A 120 -49.54 -34.49 -47.94
CA ILE A 120 -49.17 -34.18 -49.32
C ILE A 120 -48.76 -35.45 -50.07
N THR A 121 -47.96 -36.31 -49.44
CA THR A 121 -47.50 -37.57 -50.04
C THR A 121 -48.66 -38.51 -50.35
N VAL A 122 -49.60 -38.66 -49.40
CA VAL A 122 -50.79 -39.49 -49.57
C VAL A 122 -51.70 -38.93 -50.66
N TYR A 123 -51.93 -37.61 -50.69
CA TYR A 123 -52.76 -36.98 -51.71
C TYR A 123 -52.18 -37.15 -53.12
N ARG A 124 -50.85 -37.03 -53.28
CA ARG A 124 -50.16 -37.27 -54.56
C ARG A 124 -50.22 -38.73 -55.04
N PHE A 125 -50.44 -39.68 -54.14
CA PHE A 125 -50.52 -41.10 -54.49
C PHE A 125 -51.96 -41.57 -54.75
N LEU A 126 -52.95 -40.90 -54.16
CA LEU A 126 -54.38 -41.23 -54.30
C LEU A 126 -55.11 -40.45 -55.42
N GLY A 127 -54.55 -39.35 -55.91
CA GLY A 127 -55.03 -38.61 -57.08
C GLY A 127 -54.14 -38.86 -58.29
#